data_AF-A0A090VLU3-F1
#
_entry.id   AF-A0A090VLU3-F1
#
_cell.length_a   1.000
_cell.length_b   1.000
_cell.length_c   1.000
_cell.angle_alpha   90.00
_cell.angle_beta   90.00
_cell.angle_gamma   90.00
#
_symmetry.space_group_name_H-M   'P 1'
#
loop_
_entity.id
_entity.type
_entity.pdbx_description
1 polymer ?
#
loop_
_entity_poly.entity_id
_entity_poly.type
_entity_poly.pdbx_seq_one_letter_code
_entity_poly.pdbx_strand_id
1 'polypeptide(L)'
;MIKKLFIVSILINTLAVNAQEFTKYVNPFIGTSNFGATNPGAIAPRGMVSISPFNVAGTQNTLEKDSRWLSNPYVNENTFLTGYSHVNLSGVGCPDLGVILLMPTTGDVETNHLKYGSTYTNETAKAGYYSNVLTKYNIKVETTTTTRTGISRYTFPKGQSNILLNLGLGLTNEEGAAIKIVSPTEIEGMRTVAHFAITNPKKHIRFISLQNLVNLQQIMAFGKHQKNIRALKLLGCHTMENQGLWKVIVKKF
;
A
#
# COMPACT_ATOMS: atom_id res chain seq x y z
N MET A 1 19.42 54.39 18.55
CA MET A 1 19.00 53.03 18.94
C MET A 1 17.85 52.48 18.10
N ILE A 2 16.79 53.27 17.84
CA ILE A 2 15.60 52.87 17.07
C ILE A 2 15.89 52.39 15.63
N LYS A 3 16.83 53.03 14.89
CA LYS A 3 17.24 52.58 13.54
C LYS A 3 17.88 51.18 13.52
N LYS A 4 18.65 50.81 14.56
CA LYS A 4 19.25 49.46 14.66
C LYS A 4 18.20 48.40 14.98
N LEU A 5 17.19 48.75 15.78
CA LEU A 5 16.06 47.86 16.09
C LEU A 5 15.18 47.59 14.85
N PHE A 6 15.00 48.60 13.99
CA PHE A 6 14.24 48.47 12.75
C PHE A 6 14.94 47.59 11.71
N ILE A 7 16.26 47.70 11.58
CA ILE A 7 17.08 46.85 10.69
C ILE A 7 17.09 45.40 11.17
N VAL A 8 17.16 45.16 12.48
CA VAL A 8 17.08 43.80 13.06
C VAL A 8 15.70 43.18 12.83
N SER A 9 14.62 43.96 12.95
CA SER A 9 13.26 43.48 12.65
C SER A 9 13.10 43.10 11.16
N ILE A 10 13.66 43.89 10.24
CA ILE A 10 13.64 43.57 8.80
C ILE A 10 14.48 42.31 8.49
N LEU A 11 15.63 42.11 9.14
CA LEU A 11 16.44 40.90 8.98
C LEU A 11 15.80 39.63 9.55
N ILE A 12 15.02 39.75 10.64
CA ILE A 12 14.28 38.61 11.21
C ILE A 12 13.10 38.23 10.31
N ASN A 13 12.44 39.21 9.67
CA ASN A 13 11.36 38.96 8.73
C ASN A 13 11.84 38.36 7.39
N THR A 14 13.07 38.61 6.95
CA THR A 14 13.64 37.96 5.74
C THR A 14 14.09 36.52 5.97
N LEU A 15 14.44 36.13 7.21
CA LEU A 15 14.73 34.73 7.55
C LEU A 15 13.48 33.86 7.66
N ALA A 16 12.29 34.46 7.78
CA ALA A 16 11.00 33.76 7.71
C ALA A 16 10.54 33.50 6.26
N VAL A 17 11.31 33.92 5.25
CA VAL A 17 10.96 33.79 3.83
C VAL A 17 11.37 32.41 3.30
N ASN A 18 10.36 31.55 3.15
CA ASN A 18 10.33 30.33 2.35
C ASN A 18 11.29 29.21 2.77
N ALA A 19 10.83 28.34 3.68
CA ALA A 19 11.19 26.94 3.56
C ALA A 19 10.72 26.48 2.17
N GLN A 20 11.63 26.37 1.20
CA GLN A 20 11.31 25.93 -0.14
C GLN A 20 10.69 24.54 -0.09
N GLU A 21 9.44 24.42 -0.51
CA GLU A 21 8.72 23.15 -0.57
C GLU A 21 9.23 22.32 -1.76
N PHE A 22 10.44 21.76 -1.64
CA PHE A 22 11.10 21.01 -2.72
C PHE A 22 10.32 19.75 -3.14
N THR A 23 9.49 19.22 -2.25
CA THR A 23 8.65 18.04 -2.51
C THR A 23 7.70 18.23 -3.68
N LYS A 24 7.33 19.48 -4.03
CA LYS A 24 6.47 19.78 -5.18
C LYS A 24 7.09 19.48 -6.54
N TYR A 25 8.42 19.38 -6.61
CA TYR A 25 9.14 19.05 -7.84
C TYR A 25 9.25 17.54 -8.09
N VAL A 26 8.94 16.72 -7.08
CA VAL A 26 8.99 15.26 -7.21
C VAL A 26 7.72 14.78 -7.89
N ASN A 27 7.87 14.13 -9.04
CA ASN A 27 6.79 13.42 -9.72
C ASN A 27 7.02 11.89 -9.61
N PRO A 28 6.31 11.18 -8.70
CA PRO A 28 6.48 9.74 -8.51
C PRO A 28 6.06 8.86 -9.70
N PHE A 29 5.36 9.41 -10.70
CA PHE A 29 4.97 8.67 -11.89
C PHE A 29 6.12 8.52 -12.91
N ILE A 30 7.19 9.30 -12.78
CA ILE A 30 8.35 9.17 -13.69
C ILE A 30 9.00 7.79 -13.50
N GLY A 31 9.11 7.03 -14.60
CA GLY A 31 9.67 5.67 -14.62
C GLY A 31 8.67 4.54 -14.36
N THR A 32 7.38 4.86 -14.22
CA THR A 32 6.31 3.86 -14.01
C THR A 32 5.79 3.21 -15.30
N SER A 33 6.25 3.70 -16.45
CA SER A 33 6.01 3.14 -17.78
C SER A 33 7.29 2.49 -18.32
N ASN A 34 7.12 1.60 -19.30
CA ASN A 34 8.22 0.96 -20.04
C ASN A 34 9.24 0.26 -19.11
N PHE A 35 10.52 0.63 -19.19
CA PHE A 35 11.64 -0.06 -18.54
C PHE A 35 12.15 0.62 -17.26
N GLY A 36 11.47 1.67 -16.78
CA GLY A 36 11.91 2.36 -15.56
C GLY A 36 11.74 1.50 -14.31
N ALA A 37 10.72 0.64 -14.27
CA ALA A 37 10.39 -0.23 -13.16
C ALA A 37 10.28 0.49 -11.80
N THR A 38 9.92 1.77 -11.80
CA THR A 38 9.62 2.52 -10.57
C THR A 38 8.15 2.33 -10.18
N ASN A 39 7.73 2.90 -9.06
CA ASN A 39 6.35 2.87 -8.63
C ASN A 39 5.97 4.16 -7.88
N PRO A 40 4.70 4.61 -7.98
CA PRO A 40 4.27 5.92 -7.46
C PRO A 40 3.92 5.88 -5.96
N GLY A 41 4.18 4.74 -5.31
CA GLY A 41 3.78 4.48 -3.93
C GLY A 41 4.45 5.39 -2.90
N ALA A 42 3.82 5.51 -1.73
CA ALA A 42 4.38 6.25 -0.62
C ALA A 42 5.57 5.51 0.00
N ILE A 43 6.68 6.22 0.19
CA ILE A 43 7.87 5.74 0.89
C ILE A 43 8.56 6.89 1.62
N ALA A 44 9.05 6.66 2.84
CA ALA A 44 9.95 7.57 3.54
C ALA A 44 11.38 7.42 3.01
N PRO A 45 12.25 8.45 3.10
CA PRO A 45 13.65 8.31 2.70
C PRO A 45 14.33 7.12 3.38
N ARG A 46 14.88 6.19 2.59
CA ARG A 46 15.48 4.94 3.06
C ARG A 46 14.54 4.07 3.92
N GLY A 47 13.23 4.13 3.61
CA GLY A 47 12.20 3.36 4.29
C GLY A 47 12.28 1.86 3.96
N MET A 48 11.99 1.04 4.97
CA MET A 48 11.78 -0.41 4.86
C MET A 48 10.38 -0.75 4.34
N VAL A 49 9.40 0.11 4.61
CA VAL A 49 8.02 -0.03 4.15
C VAL A 49 7.75 0.97 3.06
N SER A 50 7.15 0.49 1.97
CA SER A 50 6.63 1.28 0.88
C SER A 50 5.23 0.77 0.53
N ILE A 51 4.24 1.66 0.49
CA ILE A 51 2.88 1.27 0.06
C ILE A 51 2.71 1.68 -1.39
N SER A 52 2.52 0.70 -2.27
CA SER A 52 2.39 0.93 -3.71
C SER A 52 1.11 0.31 -4.26
N PRO A 53 0.40 0.97 -5.19
CA PRO A 53 -0.65 0.31 -5.96
C PRO A 53 -0.09 -0.93 -6.68
N PHE A 54 -0.85 -2.02 -6.66
CA PHE A 54 -0.52 -3.26 -7.33
C PHE A 54 -1.47 -3.50 -8.50
N ASN A 55 -1.05 -3.15 -9.72
CA ASN A 55 -1.88 -3.24 -10.93
C ASN A 55 -1.29 -4.16 -12.00
N VAL A 56 -0.44 -5.11 -11.61
CA VAL A 56 0.25 -6.05 -12.51
C VAL A 56 -0.24 -7.50 -12.34
N ALA A 57 -1.38 -7.71 -11.71
CA ALA A 57 -2.01 -9.02 -11.61
C ALA A 57 -3.50 -8.91 -11.89
N GLY A 58 -3.87 -8.87 -13.17
CA GLY A 58 -5.22 -8.94 -13.68
C GLY A 58 -5.22 -9.05 -15.20
N THR A 59 -5.85 -10.09 -15.74
CA THR A 59 -5.89 -10.36 -17.19
C THR A 59 -6.51 -9.23 -18.04
N GLN A 60 -7.12 -8.23 -17.39
CA GLN A 60 -7.63 -7.00 -18.01
C GLN A 60 -6.52 -6.02 -18.41
N ASN A 61 -5.33 -6.16 -17.82
CA ASN A 61 -4.19 -5.30 -18.06
C ASN A 61 -3.33 -5.79 -19.22
N THR A 62 -2.59 -4.86 -19.84
CA THR A 62 -1.71 -5.16 -20.97
C THR A 62 -0.40 -5.79 -20.52
N LEU A 63 0.12 -5.41 -19.36
CA LEU A 63 1.34 -5.95 -18.77
C LEU A 63 1.04 -6.62 -17.44
N GLU A 64 1.22 -7.94 -17.42
CA GLU A 64 1.04 -8.77 -16.24
C GLU A 64 2.38 -9.10 -15.60
N LYS A 65 2.40 -9.41 -14.31
CA LYS A 65 3.61 -9.67 -13.51
C LYS A 65 4.47 -10.81 -14.06
N ASP A 66 3.84 -11.78 -14.71
CA ASP A 66 4.52 -12.95 -15.29
C ASP A 66 4.91 -12.71 -16.76
N SER A 67 4.55 -11.55 -17.31
CA SER A 67 4.97 -11.13 -18.64
C SER A 67 6.34 -10.46 -18.59
N ARG A 68 7.21 -10.76 -19.56
CA ARG A 68 8.47 -10.05 -19.83
C ARG A 68 9.38 -9.81 -18.61
N TRP A 69 9.32 -10.68 -17.60
CA TRP A 69 10.11 -10.54 -16.37
C TRP A 69 9.82 -9.24 -15.60
N LEU A 70 8.55 -8.78 -15.63
CA LEU A 70 8.12 -7.52 -15.02
C LEU A 70 8.43 -7.47 -13.53
N SER A 71 9.16 -6.44 -13.10
CA SER A 71 9.78 -6.36 -11.78
C SER A 71 9.21 -5.28 -10.87
N ASN A 72 8.26 -4.51 -11.37
CA ASN A 72 7.57 -3.42 -10.70
C ASN A 72 6.13 -3.81 -10.35
N PRO A 73 5.61 -3.37 -9.19
CA PRO A 73 4.23 -3.66 -8.77
C PRO A 73 3.19 -2.83 -9.55
N TYR A 74 3.64 -1.78 -10.24
CA TYR A 74 2.78 -0.78 -10.87
C TYR A 74 3.27 -0.44 -12.28
N VAL A 75 2.37 -0.48 -13.25
CA VAL A 75 2.56 -0.02 -14.64
C VAL A 75 1.54 1.08 -14.91
N ASN A 76 1.98 2.22 -15.44
CA ASN A 76 1.09 3.38 -15.64
C ASN A 76 -0.03 3.13 -16.66
N GLU A 77 0.22 2.28 -17.64
CA GLU A 77 -0.74 1.91 -18.68
C GLU A 77 -1.83 0.94 -18.18
N ASN A 78 -1.58 0.26 -17.05
CA ASN A 78 -2.54 -0.67 -16.48
C ASN A 78 -3.64 0.08 -15.74
N THR A 79 -4.87 -0.38 -15.89
CA THR A 79 -6.06 0.30 -15.33
C THR A 79 -6.76 -0.52 -14.26
N PHE A 80 -6.41 -1.79 -14.10
CA PHE A 80 -7.01 -2.70 -13.14
C PHE A 80 -6.05 -3.02 -11.99
N LEU A 81 -6.48 -2.71 -10.77
CA LEU A 81 -5.71 -2.86 -9.54
C LEU A 81 -6.25 -4.01 -8.67
N THR A 82 -5.34 -4.78 -8.07
CA THR A 82 -5.65 -5.91 -7.19
C THR A 82 -5.16 -5.76 -5.76
N GLY A 83 -4.75 -4.55 -5.38
CA GLY A 83 -4.49 -4.17 -3.99
C GLY A 83 -3.36 -3.16 -3.87
N TYR A 84 -2.86 -3.00 -2.64
CA TYR A 84 -1.74 -2.15 -2.30
C TYR A 84 -0.69 -2.97 -1.54
N SER A 85 0.47 -3.18 -2.15
CA SER A 85 1.57 -3.93 -1.55
C SER A 85 2.38 -3.07 -0.59
N HIS A 86 2.85 -3.66 0.51
CA HIS A 86 3.52 -2.93 1.61
C HIS A 86 5.04 -3.08 1.62
N VAL A 87 5.59 -3.92 0.74
CA VAL A 87 7.03 -4.11 0.59
C VAL A 87 7.35 -4.23 -0.89
N ASN A 88 8.08 -3.26 -1.44
CA ASN A 88 8.34 -3.14 -2.87
C ASN A 88 9.80 -2.77 -3.16
N LEU A 89 10.30 -3.24 -4.30
CA LEU A 89 11.53 -2.73 -4.91
C LEU A 89 11.18 -1.67 -5.97
N SER A 90 12.16 -0.85 -6.34
CA SER A 90 12.01 0.21 -7.36
C SER A 90 13.25 0.26 -8.23
N GLY A 91 13.07 0.26 -9.55
CA GLY A 91 14.16 0.35 -10.53
C GLY A 91 15.02 -0.91 -10.67
N VAL A 92 14.47 -2.08 -10.32
CA VAL A 92 15.20 -3.37 -10.41
C VAL A 92 14.86 -4.12 -11.69
N GLY A 93 15.78 -4.90 -12.23
CA GLY A 93 15.56 -5.67 -13.47
C GLY A 93 15.00 -7.08 -13.26
N CYS A 94 14.78 -7.51 -12.02
CA CYS A 94 14.23 -8.82 -11.69
C CYS A 94 13.11 -8.69 -10.66
N PRO A 95 11.99 -9.43 -10.79
CA PRO A 95 10.91 -9.38 -9.83
C PRO A 95 11.36 -9.90 -8.47
N ASP A 96 11.13 -9.07 -7.45
CA ASP A 96 11.15 -9.47 -6.04
C ASP A 96 10.04 -8.71 -5.30
N LEU A 97 9.66 -9.19 -4.12
CA LEU A 97 8.73 -8.51 -3.22
C LEU A 97 7.39 -8.20 -3.91
N GLY A 98 6.82 -7.00 -3.72
CA GLY A 98 5.47 -6.69 -4.15
C GLY A 98 4.43 -7.50 -3.37
N VAL A 99 4.60 -7.58 -2.05
CA VAL A 99 3.86 -8.52 -1.18
C VAL A 99 3.13 -7.80 -0.04
N ILE A 100 2.32 -8.57 0.69
CA ILE A 100 1.44 -8.09 1.77
C ILE A 100 0.47 -7.07 1.18
N LEU A 101 -0.48 -7.57 0.39
CA LEU A 101 -1.45 -6.74 -0.30
C LEU A 101 -2.65 -6.49 0.61
N LEU A 102 -2.98 -5.21 0.81
CA LEU A 102 -4.27 -4.83 1.35
C LEU A 102 -5.19 -4.37 0.22
N MET A 103 -6.47 -4.75 0.27
CA MET A 103 -7.48 -4.26 -0.66
C MET A 103 -8.77 -3.94 0.10
N PRO A 104 -9.21 -2.67 0.14
CA PRO A 104 -10.50 -2.32 0.72
C PRO A 104 -11.63 -2.61 -0.28
N THR A 105 -12.74 -3.19 0.17
CA THR A 105 -13.91 -3.53 -0.65
C THR A 105 -15.21 -3.25 0.09
N THR A 106 -16.32 -3.18 -0.65
CA THR A 106 -17.68 -3.14 -0.09
C THR A 106 -18.51 -4.34 -0.53
N GLY A 107 -19.57 -4.63 0.24
CA GLY A 107 -20.48 -5.74 -0.03
C GLY A 107 -19.94 -7.10 0.42
N ASP A 108 -20.33 -8.16 -0.30
CA ASP A 108 -19.90 -9.52 0.01
C ASP A 108 -18.40 -9.72 -0.20
N VAL A 109 -17.80 -10.58 0.63
CA VAL A 109 -16.38 -10.88 0.50
C VAL A 109 -16.11 -11.80 -0.69
N GLU A 110 -15.17 -11.37 -1.53
CA GLU A 110 -14.58 -12.13 -2.62
C GLU A 110 -13.06 -12.21 -2.40
N THR A 111 -12.47 -13.38 -2.68
CA THR A 111 -11.03 -13.66 -2.43
C THR A 111 -10.24 -13.84 -3.72
N ASN A 112 -10.91 -14.04 -4.85
CA ASN A 112 -10.27 -14.08 -6.15
C ASN A 112 -9.93 -12.65 -6.60
N HIS A 113 -8.64 -12.35 -6.74
CA HIS A 113 -8.14 -11.03 -7.14
C HIS A 113 -8.63 -10.57 -8.52
N LEU A 114 -8.91 -11.50 -9.43
CA LEU A 114 -9.50 -11.18 -10.73
C LEU A 114 -10.95 -10.70 -10.61
N LYS A 115 -11.62 -11.05 -9.51
CA LYS A 115 -13.00 -10.66 -9.23
C LYS A 115 -13.11 -9.50 -8.25
N TYR A 116 -12.34 -9.48 -7.16
CA TYR A 116 -12.38 -8.35 -6.21
C TYR A 116 -11.61 -7.13 -6.71
N GLY A 117 -10.73 -7.26 -7.70
CA GLY A 117 -9.99 -6.13 -8.24
C GLY A 117 -10.92 -5.05 -8.81
N SER A 118 -10.40 -3.84 -8.93
CA SER A 118 -11.14 -2.66 -9.34
C SER A 118 -10.32 -1.83 -10.32
N THR A 119 -10.99 -1.14 -11.24
CA THR A 119 -10.36 0.01 -11.87
C THR A 119 -10.32 1.19 -10.89
N TYR A 120 -9.60 2.25 -11.24
CA TYR A 120 -9.45 3.40 -10.37
C TYR A 120 -9.44 4.72 -11.14
N THR A 121 -9.77 5.79 -10.44
CA THR A 121 -9.75 7.17 -10.94
C THR A 121 -9.12 8.09 -9.91
N ASN A 122 -8.93 9.37 -10.27
CA ASN A 122 -8.43 10.42 -9.38
C ASN A 122 -7.11 10.05 -8.69
N GLU A 123 -6.19 9.43 -9.46
CA GLU A 123 -4.89 9.02 -8.96
C GLU A 123 -3.99 10.23 -8.72
N THR A 124 -3.32 10.27 -7.59
CA THR A 124 -2.40 11.34 -7.20
C THR A 124 -1.26 10.76 -6.39
N ALA A 125 -0.03 11.09 -6.78
CA ALA A 125 1.18 10.72 -6.05
C ALA A 125 2.04 11.96 -5.79
N LYS A 126 2.58 12.05 -4.57
CA LYS A 126 3.53 13.06 -4.12
C LYS A 126 4.60 12.38 -3.27
N ALA A 127 5.70 13.09 -2.97
CA ALA A 127 6.72 12.55 -2.07
C ALA A 127 6.08 12.09 -0.73
N GLY A 128 6.15 10.77 -0.45
CA GLY A 128 5.60 10.17 0.78
C GLY A 128 4.07 10.02 0.84
N TYR A 129 3.33 10.27 -0.24
CA TYR A 129 1.88 10.15 -0.28
C TYR A 129 1.36 9.62 -1.62
N TYR A 130 0.38 8.71 -1.56
CA TYR A 130 -0.35 8.23 -2.73
C TYR A 130 -1.85 8.15 -2.43
N SER A 131 -2.69 8.49 -3.41
CA SER A 131 -4.15 8.39 -3.32
C SER A 131 -4.77 8.02 -4.65
N ASN A 132 -5.89 7.30 -4.61
CA ASN A 132 -6.79 7.12 -5.74
C ASN A 132 -8.22 6.83 -5.24
N VAL A 133 -9.16 6.64 -6.17
CA VAL A 133 -10.52 6.20 -5.89
C VAL A 133 -10.77 4.88 -6.63
N LEU A 134 -11.14 3.83 -5.88
CA LEU A 134 -11.54 2.54 -6.45
C LEU A 134 -12.96 2.66 -7.00
N THR A 135 -13.11 2.60 -8.32
CA THR A 135 -14.38 2.86 -9.02
C THR A 135 -15.45 1.84 -8.66
N LYS A 136 -15.09 0.55 -8.58
CA LYS A 136 -16.01 -0.55 -8.29
C LYS A 136 -16.68 -0.42 -6.93
N TYR A 137 -15.96 0.12 -5.96
CA TYR A 137 -16.39 0.19 -4.57
C TYR A 137 -16.72 1.60 -4.08
N ASN A 138 -16.43 2.61 -4.90
CA ASN A 138 -16.50 4.03 -4.52
C ASN A 138 -15.73 4.32 -3.22
N ILE A 139 -14.52 3.77 -3.10
CA ILE A 139 -13.66 3.92 -1.92
C ILE A 139 -12.49 4.84 -2.27
N LYS A 140 -12.32 5.92 -1.51
CA LYS A 140 -11.07 6.70 -1.58
C LYS A 140 -10.00 6.00 -0.74
N VAL A 141 -8.83 5.79 -1.35
CA VAL A 141 -7.66 5.22 -0.69
C VAL A 141 -6.58 6.28 -0.61
N GLU A 142 -5.99 6.42 0.58
CA GLU A 142 -4.88 7.33 0.83
C GLU A 142 -3.81 6.59 1.62
N THR A 143 -2.54 6.75 1.24
CA THR A 143 -1.44 6.00 1.86
C THR A 143 -0.25 6.90 2.12
N THR A 144 0.43 6.66 3.24
CA THR A 144 1.70 7.30 3.61
C THR A 144 2.54 6.31 4.40
N THR A 145 3.81 6.64 4.65
CA THR A 145 4.73 5.74 5.36
C THR A 145 5.66 6.50 6.28
N THR A 146 6.10 5.80 7.33
CA THR A 146 7.34 6.10 8.05
C THR A 146 8.43 5.15 7.55
N THR A 147 9.61 5.18 8.18
CA THR A 147 10.70 4.26 7.79
C THR A 147 10.37 2.78 7.99
N ARG A 148 9.40 2.40 8.85
CA ARG A 148 9.09 0.99 9.15
C ARG A 148 7.60 0.66 9.26
N THR A 149 6.74 1.65 9.05
CA THR A 149 5.28 1.51 9.17
C THR A 149 4.61 2.14 7.98
N GLY A 150 3.72 1.40 7.34
CA GLY A 150 2.78 1.87 6.34
C GLY A 150 1.47 2.26 7.00
N ILE A 151 0.87 3.34 6.52
CA ILE A 151 -0.41 3.86 7.01
C ILE A 151 -1.33 4.03 5.81
N SER A 152 -2.49 3.38 5.83
CA SER A 152 -3.54 3.51 4.83
C SER A 152 -4.82 4.06 5.47
N ARG A 153 -5.43 5.05 4.84
CA ARG A 153 -6.77 5.54 5.18
C ARG A 153 -7.72 5.17 4.05
N TYR A 154 -8.85 4.60 4.43
CA TYR A 154 -9.90 4.20 3.51
C TYR A 154 -11.19 4.92 3.88
N THR A 155 -11.76 5.64 2.91
CA THR A 155 -13.06 6.31 3.07
C THR A 155 -14.10 5.49 2.34
N PHE A 156 -14.96 4.82 3.11
CA PHE A 156 -15.97 3.90 2.58
C PHE A 156 -17.32 4.63 2.34
N PRO A 157 -18.11 4.22 1.34
CA PRO A 157 -19.51 4.59 1.29
C PRO A 157 -20.28 3.90 2.43
N LYS A 158 -21.54 4.29 2.66
CA LYS A 158 -22.39 3.63 3.65
C LYS A 158 -22.63 2.17 3.24
N GLY A 159 -22.60 1.26 4.21
CA GLY A 159 -22.89 -0.16 4.02
C GLY A 159 -21.78 -1.07 4.54
N GLN A 160 -21.80 -2.32 4.09
CA GLN A 160 -20.80 -3.32 4.48
C GLN A 160 -19.44 -2.99 3.88
N SER A 161 -18.42 -2.98 4.73
CA SER A 161 -17.05 -2.60 4.40
C SER A 161 -16.07 -3.67 4.90
N ASN A 162 -15.14 -4.05 4.02
CA ASN A 162 -14.17 -5.11 4.28
C ASN A 162 -12.76 -4.68 3.89
N ILE A 163 -11.77 -5.28 4.55
CA ILE A 163 -10.37 -5.17 4.13
C ILE A 163 -9.79 -6.56 3.95
N LEU A 164 -9.30 -6.80 2.75
CA LEU A 164 -8.69 -8.06 2.36
C LEU A 164 -7.17 -7.95 2.54
N LEU A 165 -6.59 -8.93 3.22
CA LEU A 165 -5.15 -9.14 3.36
C LEU A 165 -4.73 -10.33 2.50
N ASN A 166 -4.26 -10.06 1.30
CA ASN A 166 -3.82 -11.09 0.37
C ASN A 166 -2.32 -11.37 0.56
N LEU A 167 -2.02 -12.52 1.18
CA LEU A 167 -0.65 -13.03 1.35
C LEU A 167 -0.23 -14.01 0.25
N GLY A 168 -1.15 -14.44 -0.62
CA GLY A 168 -0.85 -15.36 -1.73
C GLY A 168 -0.43 -14.67 -3.02
N LEU A 169 -0.79 -13.40 -3.20
CA LEU A 169 -0.48 -12.62 -4.40
C LEU A 169 0.74 -11.71 -4.20
N GLY A 170 1.62 -11.63 -5.20
CA GLY A 170 2.73 -10.68 -5.27
C GLY A 170 3.57 -10.91 -6.53
N LEU A 171 4.68 -10.18 -6.68
CA LEU A 171 5.61 -10.39 -7.81
C LEU A 171 6.34 -11.73 -7.66
N THR A 172 6.67 -12.10 -6.42
CA THR A 172 7.29 -13.39 -6.10
C THR A 172 6.26 -14.45 -5.75
N ASN A 173 6.63 -15.70 -6.05
CA ASN A 173 5.91 -16.85 -5.55
C ASN A 173 5.90 -16.86 -4.02
N GLU A 174 4.74 -17.19 -3.46
CA GLU A 174 4.58 -17.48 -2.04
C GLU A 174 5.10 -18.91 -1.76
N GLU A 175 6.02 -19.04 -0.81
CA GLU A 175 6.49 -20.35 -0.31
C GLU A 175 5.84 -20.74 1.03
N GLY A 176 5.11 -19.81 1.64
CA GLY A 176 4.34 -20.04 2.85
C GLY A 176 3.87 -18.74 3.48
N ALA A 177 2.72 -18.79 4.14
CA ALA A 177 2.18 -17.69 4.92
C ALA A 177 1.59 -18.20 6.24
N ALA A 178 1.64 -17.36 7.27
CA ALA A 178 1.02 -17.61 8.56
C ALA A 178 0.39 -16.33 9.08
N ILE A 179 -0.77 -16.48 9.72
CA ILE A 179 -1.53 -15.38 10.32
C ILE A 179 -1.94 -15.80 11.72
N LYS A 180 -1.84 -14.86 12.65
CA LYS A 180 -2.36 -14.96 14.01
C LYS A 180 -3.21 -13.72 14.29
N ILE A 181 -4.45 -13.96 14.66
CA ILE A 181 -5.33 -12.89 15.14
C ILE A 181 -4.99 -12.69 16.62
N VAL A 182 -4.44 -11.52 16.96
CA VAL A 182 -4.02 -11.20 18.33
C VAL A 182 -5.18 -10.62 19.12
N SER A 183 -5.97 -9.76 18.47
CA SER A 183 -7.13 -9.11 19.08
C SER A 183 -8.15 -8.73 17.99
N PRO A 184 -9.32 -8.18 18.37
CA PRO A 184 -10.27 -7.64 17.40
C PRO A 184 -9.70 -6.54 16.49
N THR A 185 -8.58 -5.92 16.83
CA THR A 185 -7.96 -4.81 16.08
C THR A 185 -6.52 -5.09 15.64
N GLU A 186 -6.01 -6.30 15.88
CA GLU A 186 -4.61 -6.63 15.64
C GLU A 186 -4.44 -8.01 15.03
N ILE A 187 -3.67 -8.04 13.94
CA ILE A 187 -3.28 -9.26 13.24
C ILE A 187 -1.77 -9.26 13.10
N GLU A 188 -1.14 -10.34 13.53
CA GLU A 188 0.26 -10.62 13.24
C GLU A 188 0.34 -11.62 12.10
N GLY A 189 1.36 -11.49 11.26
CA GLY A 189 1.55 -12.42 10.16
C GLY A 189 2.97 -12.50 9.66
N MET A 190 3.18 -13.49 8.81
CA MET A 190 4.44 -13.73 8.13
C MET A 190 4.15 -14.24 6.72
N ARG A 191 4.97 -13.80 5.77
CA ARG A 191 5.07 -14.39 4.44
C ARG A 191 6.52 -14.76 4.16
N THR A 192 6.72 -15.96 3.63
CA THR A 192 7.98 -16.40 3.07
C THR A 192 7.93 -16.17 1.57
N VAL A 193 8.91 -15.41 1.05
CA VAL A 193 9.02 -15.10 -0.37
C VAL A 193 10.09 -15.98 -1.00
N ALA A 194 9.82 -16.41 -2.24
CA ALA A 194 10.78 -17.14 -3.05
C ALA A 194 11.98 -16.26 -3.45
N HIS A 195 13.02 -16.93 -3.95
CA HIS A 195 14.36 -16.38 -4.18
C HIS A 195 14.41 -15.21 -5.18
N PHE A 196 15.36 -14.31 -4.95
CA PHE A 196 15.79 -13.30 -5.91
C PHE A 196 16.92 -13.87 -6.77
N ALA A 197 16.80 -13.77 -8.10
CA ALA A 197 17.88 -14.00 -9.07
C ALA A 197 18.91 -15.10 -8.67
N ILE A 198 18.51 -16.37 -8.82
CA ILE A 198 19.35 -17.59 -8.87
C ILE A 198 20.24 -17.87 -7.63
N THR A 199 20.30 -17.01 -6.60
CA THR A 199 21.16 -17.20 -5.41
C THR A 199 20.39 -17.17 -4.08
N ASN A 200 20.79 -18.05 -3.14
CA ASN A 200 20.18 -18.29 -1.83
C ASN A 200 20.58 -17.23 -0.79
N PRO A 201 19.77 -16.93 0.28
CA PRO A 201 18.76 -17.78 0.93
C PRO A 201 17.30 -17.24 0.90
N LYS A 202 16.35 -18.07 1.34
CA LYS A 202 14.93 -17.72 1.58
C LYS A 202 14.80 -16.47 2.44
N LYS A 203 13.88 -15.56 2.07
CA LYS A 203 13.57 -14.36 2.86
C LYS A 203 12.24 -14.53 3.59
N HIS A 204 12.25 -14.32 4.89
CA HIS A 204 11.03 -14.25 5.70
C HIS A 204 10.68 -12.79 5.97
N ILE A 205 9.45 -12.39 5.64
CA ILE A 205 8.92 -11.06 5.92
C ILE A 205 7.85 -11.22 6.99
N ARG A 206 8.12 -10.69 8.19
CA ARG A 206 7.16 -10.64 9.30
C ARG A 206 6.54 -9.26 9.38
N PHE A 207 5.24 -9.20 9.65
CA PHE A 207 4.50 -7.96 9.83
C PHE A 207 3.52 -8.05 11.00
N ILE A 208 3.24 -6.89 11.58
CA ILE A 208 2.16 -6.68 12.54
C ILE A 208 1.25 -5.63 11.92
N SER A 209 -0.01 -5.95 11.71
CA SER A 209 -1.02 -4.98 11.31
C SER A 209 -1.84 -4.57 12.52
N LEU A 210 -1.80 -3.27 12.83
CA LEU A 210 -2.59 -2.63 13.87
C LEU A 210 -3.67 -1.78 13.22
N GLN A 211 -4.89 -1.85 13.74
CA GLN A 211 -6.01 -1.09 13.23
C GLN A 211 -6.57 -0.18 14.31
N ASN A 212 -6.87 1.06 13.91
CA ASN A 212 -7.84 1.86 14.66
C ASN A 212 -9.16 1.74 13.92
N LEU A 213 -9.99 0.79 14.38
CA LEU A 213 -11.30 0.53 13.81
C LEU A 213 -12.28 1.60 14.29
N VAL A 214 -12.57 2.55 13.41
CA VAL A 214 -13.90 3.16 13.38
C VAL A 214 -14.62 2.44 12.23
N ASN A 215 -15.45 1.44 12.56
CA ASN A 215 -16.53 0.97 11.68
C ASN A 215 -16.22 -0.02 10.52
N LEU A 216 -15.42 -1.07 10.72
CA LEU A 216 -15.29 -2.17 9.73
C LEU A 216 -15.98 -3.46 10.18
N GLN A 217 -16.59 -4.16 9.22
CA GLN A 217 -17.39 -5.35 9.48
C GLN A 217 -16.64 -6.66 9.26
N GLN A 218 -15.60 -6.71 8.41
CA GLN A 218 -14.89 -7.96 8.13
C GLN A 218 -13.44 -7.79 7.68
N ILE A 219 -12.56 -8.67 8.17
CA ILE A 219 -11.17 -8.82 7.72
C ILE A 219 -10.98 -10.24 7.22
N MET A 220 -10.38 -10.36 6.05
CA MET A 220 -10.13 -11.65 5.41
C MET A 220 -8.67 -11.73 4.99
N ALA A 221 -7.96 -12.70 5.54
CA ALA A 221 -6.56 -12.92 5.23
C ALA A 221 -6.39 -14.31 4.61
N PHE A 222 -5.73 -14.41 3.45
CA PHE A 222 -5.66 -15.67 2.67
C PHE A 222 -4.35 -15.82 1.89
N GLY A 223 -3.98 -17.08 1.56
CA GLY A 223 -2.74 -17.45 0.86
C GLY A 223 -2.96 -18.60 -0.15
N LYS A 224 -2.01 -18.83 -1.06
CA LYS A 224 -2.09 -19.79 -2.17
C LYS A 224 -2.25 -21.24 -1.68
N HIS A 225 -1.57 -21.59 -0.60
CA HIS A 225 -1.63 -22.93 0.02
C HIS A 225 -2.61 -23.02 1.20
N GLN A 226 -3.10 -21.90 1.71
CA GLN A 226 -4.13 -21.87 2.76
C GLN A 226 -5.50 -21.65 2.13
N LYS A 227 -6.07 -22.72 1.55
CA LYS A 227 -7.40 -22.71 0.89
C LYS A 227 -8.57 -22.44 1.85
N ASN A 228 -8.34 -22.38 3.16
CA ASN A 228 -9.35 -22.10 4.16
C ASN A 228 -8.75 -21.25 5.28
N ILE A 229 -9.03 -19.94 5.28
CA ILE A 229 -8.81 -19.11 6.47
C ILE A 229 -10.02 -18.24 6.71
N ARG A 230 -10.46 -18.27 7.97
CA ARG A 230 -11.67 -17.66 8.52
C ARG A 230 -11.76 -16.18 8.14
N ALA A 231 -12.90 -15.83 7.57
CA ALA A 231 -13.35 -14.46 7.54
C ALA A 231 -13.60 -14.01 8.98
N LEU A 232 -12.79 -13.09 9.51
CA LEU A 232 -13.08 -12.50 10.80
C LEU A 232 -14.12 -11.42 10.59
N LYS A 233 -15.40 -11.76 10.77
CA LYS A 233 -16.47 -10.76 10.87
C LYS A 233 -16.32 -10.06 12.21
N LEU A 234 -15.69 -8.89 12.21
CA LEU A 234 -15.63 -8.03 13.38
C LEU A 234 -16.94 -7.25 13.40
N LEU A 235 -17.84 -7.57 14.32
CA LEU A 235 -19.10 -6.85 14.47
C LEU A 235 -18.81 -5.44 15.01
N GLY A 236 -18.62 -4.48 14.11
CA GLY A 236 -18.46 -3.06 14.41
C GLY A 236 -19.81 -2.32 14.49
N CYS A 237 -19.93 -1.46 15.51
CA CYS A 237 -21.11 -0.66 15.85
C CYS A 237 -21.47 0.37 14.76
N HIS A 238 -22.76 0.51 14.47
CA HIS A 238 -23.32 1.49 13.54
C HIS A 238 -23.18 2.93 14.07
N THR A 239 -22.16 3.67 13.65
CA THR A 239 -22.08 5.14 13.85
C THR A 239 -21.64 5.86 12.57
N MET A 240 -22.02 7.14 12.43
CA MET A 240 -22.13 7.89 11.16
C MET A 240 -20.81 8.34 10.47
N GLU A 241 -19.62 7.93 10.93
CA GLU A 241 -18.34 8.25 10.29
C GLU A 241 -17.74 6.99 9.60
N ASN A 242 -17.58 7.04 8.27
CA ASN A 242 -17.13 5.91 7.43
C ASN A 242 -15.62 5.99 7.08
N GLN A 243 -14.76 6.37 8.02
CA GLN A 243 -13.32 6.45 7.79
C GLN A 243 -12.59 5.39 8.63
N GLY A 244 -11.83 4.51 7.96
CA GLY A 244 -10.98 3.52 8.62
C GLY A 244 -9.49 3.85 8.45
N LEU A 245 -8.71 3.80 9.53
CA LEU A 245 -7.25 3.95 9.50
C LEU A 245 -6.55 2.62 9.80
N TRP A 246 -5.66 2.23 8.91
CA TRP A 246 -4.95 0.95 8.92
C TRP A 246 -3.46 1.17 8.99
N LYS A 247 -2.79 0.46 9.90
CA LYS A 247 -1.34 0.51 10.07
C LYS A 247 -0.78 -0.88 9.83
N VAL A 248 0.27 -0.96 8.99
CA VAL A 248 1.04 -2.17 8.77
C VAL A 248 2.48 -1.88 9.15
N ILE A 249 2.95 -2.51 10.22
CA ILE A 249 4.32 -2.43 10.72
C ILE A 249 5.07 -3.65 10.18
N VAL A 250 6.15 -3.43 9.43
CA VAL A 250 7.00 -4.53 8.95
C VAL A 250 8.24 -4.61 9.84
N LYS A 251 8.54 -5.82 10.34
CA LYS A 251 9.70 -6.08 11.21
C LYS A 251 10.73 -6.91 10.44
N LYS A 252 11.95 -6.39 10.30
CA LYS A 252 13.11 -7.15 9.83
C LYS A 252 13.71 -7.90 11.02
N PHE A 253 14.00 -9.18 10.85
CA PHE A 253 14.81 -9.98 11.76
C PHE A 253 16.01 -10.51 11.00
#